data_AF-C5P297-F1
#
_entry.id   AF-C5P297-F1
#
_cell.length_a   1.000
_cell.length_b   1.000
_cell.length_c   1.000
_cell.angle_alpha   90.00
_cell.angle_beta   90.00
_cell.angle_gamma   90.00
#
_symmetry.space_group_name_H-M   'P 1'
#
loop_
_entity.id
_entity.type
_entity.pdbx_description
1 polymer ?
#
loop_
_entity_poly.entity_id
_entity_poly.type
_entity_poly.pdbx_seq_one_letter_code
_entity_poly.pdbx_strand_id
1 'polypeptide(L)'
;MAAVTFLRSRVPVSSIPFAQCASYSTSRRIKIPPPFPVTPSCPEPTCACAEMPKGLDIDHEQDLNGTMVAHSQQVVIATGQTDWRSRIEEDGQDHGWGLLANGLKRLVSRGGKYSDPYNGVLITNSSFTPQCDPASETKTASAFLFPSFRYIPKVPIDEDGLERFTKAFLLPLEVHQAHNILPAEKREVMKRKTELQLSFPDAVELKHSPTIFICGHGNRDRRCGIMGPLLQAEFRRVLQHEGFSVSVDKVDGMRHANVELISHIGGHKYAGNVIIYLPSSINSASDLPHPLAGKGVWYGRVEPKHVEGIVKETILKGRVVRDHFRGGTEEAGILRL
;
A
#
# COMPACT_ATOMS: atom_id res chain seq x y z
N MET A 1 -3.94 -80.54 4.87
CA MET A 1 -3.80 -81.05 3.48
C MET A 1 -4.84 -80.33 2.64
N ALA A 2 -4.58 -79.67 1.52
CA ALA A 2 -3.43 -79.64 0.62
C ALA A 2 -3.25 -78.22 0.04
N ALA A 3 -2.01 -77.86 -0.25
CA ALA A 3 -1.64 -76.64 -0.98
C ALA A 3 -1.82 -76.85 -2.49
N VAL A 4 -2.32 -75.83 -3.19
CA VAL A 4 -2.33 -75.80 -4.67
C VAL A 4 -1.44 -74.65 -5.11
N THR A 5 -0.33 -75.02 -5.76
CA THR A 5 0.66 -74.13 -6.36
C THR A 5 0.26 -73.88 -7.83
N PHE A 6 0.18 -72.61 -8.24
CA PHE A 6 0.13 -72.26 -9.67
C PHE A 6 1.34 -71.39 -10.03
N LEU A 7 2.22 -71.95 -10.87
CA LEU A 7 3.29 -71.23 -11.53
C LEU A 7 2.72 -70.20 -12.50
N ARG A 8 3.25 -68.97 -12.48
CA ARG A 8 3.12 -68.02 -13.59
C ARG A 8 4.51 -67.66 -14.13
N SER A 9 4.76 -68.09 -15.35
CA SER A 9 5.90 -67.76 -16.20
C SER A 9 5.98 -66.26 -16.48
N ARG A 10 7.17 -65.68 -16.33
CA ARG A 10 7.48 -64.29 -16.74
C ARG A 10 7.81 -64.26 -18.23
N VAL A 11 7.10 -63.45 -19.00
CA VAL A 11 7.42 -63.10 -20.39
C VAL A 11 8.22 -61.79 -20.38
N PRO A 12 9.35 -61.67 -21.11
CA PRO A 12 10.14 -60.43 -21.14
C PRO A 12 9.51 -59.41 -22.10
N VAL A 13 9.33 -58.18 -21.64
CA VAL A 13 8.89 -57.05 -22.47
C VAL A 13 10.09 -56.49 -23.21
N SER A 14 10.08 -56.63 -24.53
CA SER A 14 11.05 -56.04 -25.45
C SER A 14 10.98 -54.51 -25.46
N SER A 15 12.15 -53.89 -25.45
CA SER A 15 12.45 -52.46 -25.53
C SER A 15 11.92 -51.79 -26.80
N ILE A 16 11.11 -50.73 -26.64
CA ILE A 16 10.69 -49.79 -27.69
C ILE A 16 11.57 -48.53 -27.59
N PRO A 17 12.18 -48.03 -28.68
CA PRO A 17 13.03 -46.84 -28.63
C PRO A 17 12.19 -45.57 -28.47
N PHE A 18 12.51 -44.76 -27.47
CA PHE A 18 11.98 -43.40 -27.30
C PHE A 18 12.55 -42.49 -28.39
N ALA A 19 11.71 -42.09 -29.34
CA ALA A 19 12.01 -40.97 -30.23
C ALA A 19 12.01 -39.67 -29.41
N GLN A 20 13.16 -38.99 -29.34
CA GLN A 20 13.28 -37.66 -28.75
C GLN A 20 12.52 -36.64 -29.62
N CYS A 21 11.34 -36.23 -29.20
CA CYS A 21 10.71 -35.01 -29.69
C CYS A 21 11.45 -33.81 -29.08
N ALA A 22 12.30 -33.16 -29.86
CA ALA A 22 12.86 -31.85 -29.51
C ALA A 22 11.74 -30.81 -29.52
N SER A 23 11.18 -30.50 -28.34
CA SER A 23 10.22 -29.41 -28.17
C SER A 23 10.96 -28.07 -28.10
N TYR A 24 11.18 -27.44 -29.26
CA TYR A 24 11.51 -26.01 -29.31
C TYR A 24 10.25 -25.19 -29.05
N SER A 25 9.88 -25.02 -27.78
CA SER A 25 8.95 -23.97 -27.37
C SER A 25 9.74 -22.69 -27.11
N THR A 26 10.01 -21.92 -28.15
CA THR A 26 10.36 -20.50 -27.97
C THR A 26 9.07 -19.73 -27.69
N SER A 27 8.58 -19.80 -26.46
CA SER A 27 7.55 -18.87 -25.98
C SER A 27 8.15 -17.46 -26.07
N ARG A 28 7.84 -16.76 -27.16
CA ARG A 28 8.13 -15.32 -27.27
C ARG A 28 7.23 -14.64 -26.23
N ARG A 29 7.81 -14.30 -25.07
CA ARG A 29 7.13 -13.42 -24.10
C ARG A 29 6.70 -12.15 -24.83
N ILE A 30 5.39 -11.98 -24.98
CA ILE A 30 4.82 -10.75 -25.50
C ILE A 30 5.22 -9.65 -24.51
N LYS A 31 6.06 -8.71 -24.96
CA LYS A 31 6.44 -7.54 -24.17
C LYS A 31 5.27 -6.55 -24.24
N ILE A 32 4.34 -6.67 -23.29
CA ILE A 32 3.31 -5.65 -23.08
C ILE A 32 4.01 -4.46 -22.43
N PRO A 33 4.00 -3.26 -23.02
CA PRO A 33 4.59 -2.10 -22.38
C PRO A 33 3.85 -1.78 -21.07
N PRO A 34 4.55 -1.31 -20.04
CA PRO A 34 3.90 -0.98 -18.77
C PRO A 34 2.83 0.09 -18.97
N PRO A 35 1.73 0.07 -18.20
CA PRO A 35 0.61 1.02 -18.37
C PRO A 35 0.94 2.44 -17.89
N PHE A 36 2.20 2.71 -17.54
CA PHE A 36 2.69 3.99 -17.07
C PHE A 36 4.16 4.18 -17.50
N PRO A 37 4.64 5.43 -17.58
CA PRO A 37 6.04 5.71 -17.88
C PRO A 37 6.99 5.15 -16.82
N VAL A 38 8.14 4.63 -17.26
CA VAL A 38 9.13 3.98 -16.39
C VAL A 38 10.53 4.47 -16.73
N THR A 39 11.35 4.74 -15.71
CA THR A 39 12.81 4.84 -15.85
C THR A 39 13.45 3.51 -15.40
N PRO A 40 14.43 2.95 -16.15
CA PRO A 40 15.01 1.65 -15.83
C PRO A 40 15.69 1.56 -14.47
N SER A 41 16.31 2.65 -14.02
CA SER A 41 17.12 2.71 -12.81
C SER A 41 16.98 4.08 -12.13
N CYS A 42 17.20 4.12 -10.82
CA CYS A 42 17.29 5.38 -10.11
C CYS A 42 18.51 6.20 -10.58
N PRO A 43 18.35 7.48 -10.95
CA PRO A 43 19.48 8.36 -11.21
C PRO A 43 20.36 8.51 -9.97
N GLU A 44 21.67 8.67 -10.18
CA GLU A 44 22.62 9.01 -9.11
C GLU A 44 22.31 10.38 -8.50
N PRO A 45 22.53 10.57 -7.19
CA PRO A 45 22.31 11.85 -6.53
C PRO A 45 23.27 12.92 -7.07
N THR A 46 22.77 14.15 -7.20
CA THR A 46 23.57 15.32 -7.61
C THR A 46 24.09 16.13 -6.43
N CYS A 47 23.57 15.88 -5.24
CA CYS A 47 23.97 16.52 -3.99
C CYS A 47 24.30 15.49 -2.90
N ALA A 48 25.01 15.93 -1.86
CA ALA A 48 25.27 15.07 -0.71
C ALA A 48 23.96 14.70 0.00
N CYS A 49 23.84 13.43 0.39
CA CYS A 49 22.72 12.85 1.12
C CYS A 49 23.24 12.08 2.35
N ALA A 50 22.33 11.70 3.25
CA ALA A 50 22.69 10.88 4.41
C ALA A 50 23.30 9.53 3.98
N GLU A 51 24.28 9.02 4.73
CA GLU A 51 24.84 7.70 4.44
C GLU A 51 23.88 6.57 4.80
N MET A 52 23.94 5.48 4.02
CA MET A 52 23.20 4.26 4.34
C MET A 52 23.76 3.62 5.62
N PRO A 53 22.91 3.34 6.64
CA PRO A 53 23.36 2.67 7.86
C PRO A 53 23.95 1.29 7.57
N LYS A 54 25.10 1.00 8.18
CA LYS A 54 25.78 -0.29 8.06
C LYS A 54 25.08 -1.38 8.89
N GLY A 55 25.18 -2.63 8.45
CA GLY A 55 24.72 -3.80 9.23
C GLY A 55 23.22 -4.04 9.20
N LEU A 56 22.49 -3.44 8.25
CA LEU A 56 21.10 -3.80 7.99
C LEU A 56 21.04 -4.94 6.97
N ASP A 57 20.48 -6.07 7.37
CA ASP A 57 20.24 -7.21 6.49
C ASP A 57 19.02 -6.94 5.60
N ILE A 58 19.27 -6.33 4.44
CA ILE A 58 18.25 -6.05 3.42
C ILE A 58 18.45 -7.05 2.28
N ASP A 59 17.38 -7.73 1.89
CA ASP A 59 17.37 -8.63 0.74
C ASP A 59 17.47 -7.79 -0.53
N HIS A 60 18.55 -7.97 -1.30
CA HIS A 60 18.77 -7.35 -2.62
C HIS A 60 18.62 -8.34 -3.79
N GLU A 61 18.33 -9.61 -3.52
CA GLU A 61 18.35 -10.68 -4.52
C GLU A 61 16.99 -10.91 -5.17
N GLN A 62 15.90 -10.86 -4.39
CA GLN A 62 14.57 -11.14 -4.93
C GLN A 62 14.06 -10.01 -5.82
N ASP A 63 13.24 -10.34 -6.81
CA ASP A 63 12.51 -9.35 -7.60
C ASP A 63 11.50 -8.62 -6.71
N LEU A 64 11.48 -7.29 -6.79
CA LEU A 64 10.55 -6.45 -6.04
C LEU A 64 9.17 -6.41 -6.71
N ASN A 65 9.08 -6.54 -8.04
CA ASN A 65 7.83 -6.35 -8.76
C ASN A 65 6.77 -7.36 -8.29
N GLY A 66 5.60 -6.86 -7.90
CA GLY A 66 4.49 -7.69 -7.40
C GLY A 66 4.62 -8.13 -5.94
N THR A 67 5.61 -7.62 -5.19
CA THR A 67 5.77 -7.94 -3.75
C THR A 67 4.96 -7.05 -2.82
N MET A 68 4.25 -6.03 -3.33
CA MET A 68 3.37 -5.21 -2.49
C MET A 68 2.16 -6.01 -1.99
N VAL A 69 1.61 -5.63 -0.84
CA VAL A 69 0.35 -6.21 -0.35
C VAL A 69 -0.78 -5.72 -1.24
N ALA A 70 -1.47 -6.64 -1.92
CA ALA A 70 -2.64 -6.32 -2.72
C ALA A 70 -3.77 -5.77 -1.82
N HIS A 71 -4.25 -4.57 -2.13
CA HIS A 71 -5.35 -3.92 -1.43
C HIS A 71 -6.13 -3.04 -2.40
N SER A 72 -7.44 -2.92 -2.17
CA SER A 72 -8.32 -1.99 -2.87
C SER A 72 -8.28 -0.61 -2.23
N GLN A 73 -8.11 -0.56 -0.90
CA GLN A 73 -8.00 0.68 -0.14
C GLN A 73 -6.96 0.59 0.96
N GLN A 74 -6.28 1.71 1.22
CA GLN A 74 -5.47 1.93 2.40
C GLN A 74 -6.15 2.96 3.30
N VAL A 75 -6.44 2.57 4.54
CA VAL A 75 -6.84 3.45 5.63
C VAL A 75 -5.60 3.84 6.41
N VAL A 76 -5.28 5.13 6.41
CA VAL A 76 -4.14 5.69 7.13
C VAL A 76 -4.65 6.48 8.33
N ILE A 77 -4.49 5.95 9.53
CA ILE A 77 -4.99 6.55 10.77
C ILE A 77 -3.96 7.56 11.29
N ALA A 78 -4.37 8.81 11.49
CA ALA A 78 -3.52 9.84 12.06
C ALA A 78 -3.35 9.61 13.56
N THR A 79 -2.12 9.39 14.02
CA THR A 79 -1.83 9.07 15.43
C THR A 79 -0.89 10.06 16.11
N GLY A 80 -0.20 10.89 15.33
CA GLY A 80 0.86 11.79 15.81
C GLY A 80 2.13 11.08 16.28
N GLN A 81 2.18 9.75 16.18
CA GLN A 81 3.31 8.93 16.64
C GLN A 81 4.21 8.52 15.47
N THR A 82 5.47 8.27 15.79
CA THR A 82 6.50 7.84 14.83
C THR A 82 6.84 6.36 14.92
N ASP A 83 6.40 5.68 15.98
CA ASP A 83 6.48 4.24 16.16
C ASP A 83 5.24 3.75 16.92
N TRP A 84 4.95 2.45 16.82
CA TRP A 84 3.74 1.82 17.39
C TRP A 84 4.11 0.49 18.03
N ARG A 85 3.19 -0.14 18.75
CA ARG A 85 3.35 -1.56 19.11
C ARG A 85 3.40 -2.42 17.85
N SER A 86 4.14 -3.53 17.93
CA SER A 86 4.32 -4.50 16.83
C SER A 86 3.01 -4.93 16.15
N ARG A 87 1.91 -4.94 16.90
CA ARG A 87 0.54 -5.09 16.41
C ARG A 87 -0.25 -3.82 16.70
N ILE A 88 -0.68 -3.12 15.66
CA ILE A 88 -1.33 -1.81 15.78
C ILE A 88 -2.73 -1.90 16.40
N GLU A 89 -3.39 -3.05 16.30
CA GLU A 89 -4.70 -3.32 16.90
C GLU A 89 -4.66 -3.50 18.43
N GLU A 90 -3.46 -3.72 18.99
CA GLU A 90 -3.18 -3.83 20.42
C GLU A 90 -2.59 -2.52 20.99
N ASP A 91 -2.48 -1.48 20.15
CA ASP A 91 -1.91 -0.18 20.49
C ASP A 91 -3.00 0.84 20.79
N GLY A 92 -2.62 1.91 21.50
CA GLY A 92 -3.49 3.07 21.71
C GLY A 92 -4.86 2.78 22.29
N GLN A 93 -5.00 1.77 23.16
CA GLN A 93 -6.31 1.32 23.67
C GLN A 93 -7.08 2.43 24.41
N ASP A 94 -6.35 3.40 24.97
CA ASP A 94 -6.91 4.57 25.66
C ASP A 94 -7.07 5.80 24.76
N HIS A 95 -6.80 5.67 23.46
CA HIS A 95 -6.87 6.75 22.48
C HIS A 95 -7.85 6.43 21.35
N GLY A 96 -8.53 7.47 20.84
CA GLY A 96 -9.50 7.30 19.75
C GLY A 96 -8.92 6.60 18.50
N TRP A 97 -7.67 6.90 18.15
CA TRP A 97 -7.00 6.30 16.99
C TRP A 97 -6.74 4.79 17.16
N GLY A 98 -6.46 4.31 18.38
CA GLY A 98 -6.23 2.88 18.64
C GLY A 98 -7.52 2.08 18.62
N LEU A 99 -8.59 2.66 19.18
CA LEU A 99 -9.94 2.12 19.07
C LEU A 99 -10.42 2.03 17.60
N LEU A 100 -10.12 3.05 16.78
CA LEU A 100 -10.37 3.01 15.34
C LEU A 100 -9.60 1.87 14.66
N ALA A 101 -8.29 1.75 14.93
CA ALA A 101 -7.45 0.70 14.35
C ALA A 101 -7.97 -0.71 14.71
N ASN A 102 -8.24 -0.95 15.99
CA ASN A 102 -8.80 -2.20 16.47
C ASN A 102 -10.18 -2.50 15.87
N GLY A 103 -11.09 -1.52 15.94
CA GLY A 103 -12.46 -1.65 15.45
C GLY A 103 -12.53 -1.98 13.97
N LEU A 104 -11.77 -1.27 13.13
CA LEU A 104 -11.70 -1.56 11.70
C LEU A 104 -11.10 -2.94 11.44
N LYS A 105 -10.03 -3.33 12.15
CA LYS A 105 -9.44 -4.67 12.01
C LYS A 105 -10.48 -5.77 12.30
N ARG A 106 -11.29 -5.64 13.36
CA ARG A 106 -12.37 -6.61 13.65
C ARG A 106 -13.46 -6.66 12.56
N LEU A 107 -13.69 -5.56 11.84
CA LEU A 107 -14.73 -5.48 10.81
C LEU A 107 -14.26 -6.01 9.46
N VAL A 108 -13.08 -5.61 8.97
CA VAL A 108 -12.64 -5.85 7.58
C VAL A 108 -11.50 -6.87 7.44
N SER A 109 -10.78 -7.18 8.53
CA SER A 109 -9.74 -8.21 8.48
C SER A 109 -10.31 -9.62 8.58
N ARG A 110 -9.46 -10.64 8.43
CA ARG A 110 -9.85 -12.05 8.42
C ARG A 110 -10.79 -12.41 9.57
N GLY A 111 -11.97 -12.92 9.25
CA GLY A 111 -12.99 -13.33 10.21
C GLY A 111 -13.96 -12.21 10.63
N GLY A 112 -13.74 -10.98 10.17
CA GLY A 112 -14.64 -9.86 10.39
C GLY A 112 -15.90 -9.91 9.52
N LYS A 113 -16.94 -9.17 9.96
CA LYS A 113 -18.26 -9.10 9.30
C LYS A 113 -18.20 -8.71 7.82
N TYR A 114 -17.24 -7.86 7.46
CA TYR A 114 -17.02 -7.34 6.11
C TYR A 114 -15.71 -7.84 5.49
N SER A 115 -15.20 -8.97 5.97
CA SER A 115 -14.00 -9.58 5.41
C SER A 115 -14.30 -10.13 4.02
N ASP A 116 -13.62 -9.59 3.01
CA ASP A 116 -13.70 -10.06 1.63
C ASP A 116 -12.28 -10.27 1.07
N PRO A 117 -11.89 -11.51 0.70
CA PRO A 117 -10.57 -11.77 0.13
C PRO A 117 -10.31 -11.05 -1.20
N TYR A 118 -11.37 -10.56 -1.86
CA TYR A 118 -11.28 -9.81 -3.12
C TYR A 118 -11.37 -8.28 -2.93
N ASN A 119 -11.58 -7.80 -1.69
CA ASN A 119 -11.55 -6.39 -1.34
C ASN A 119 -10.63 -6.16 -0.14
N GLY A 120 -9.32 -6.19 -0.39
CA GLY A 120 -8.32 -5.99 0.67
C GLY A 120 -8.32 -4.56 1.19
N VAL A 121 -8.46 -4.39 2.50
CA VAL A 121 -8.32 -3.09 3.18
C VAL A 121 -7.04 -3.10 4.01
N LEU A 122 -6.06 -2.31 3.58
CA LEU A 122 -4.80 -2.12 4.30
C LEU A 122 -5.00 -1.04 5.36
N ILE A 123 -4.87 -1.39 6.64
CA ILE A 123 -4.96 -0.44 7.75
C ILE A 123 -3.55 -0.17 8.27
N THR A 124 -3.17 1.10 8.32
CA THR A 124 -1.87 1.58 8.81
C THR A 124 -2.05 2.79 9.72
N ASN A 125 -1.24 2.90 10.76
CA ASN A 125 -1.10 4.13 11.54
C ASN A 125 -0.08 5.06 10.87
N SER A 126 -0.15 6.36 11.14
CA SER A 126 0.79 7.35 10.64
C SER A 126 1.16 8.43 11.64
N SER A 127 2.27 9.12 11.33
CA SER A 127 2.75 10.29 12.08
C SER A 127 1.98 11.57 11.81
N PHE A 128 0.94 11.55 10.97
CA PHE A 128 0.05 12.69 10.83
C PHE A 128 -0.53 13.07 12.19
N THR A 129 -0.54 14.37 12.49
CA THR A 129 -1.19 14.90 13.69
C THR A 129 -2.69 14.64 13.60
N PRO A 130 -3.30 13.96 14.59
CA PRO A 130 -4.74 13.75 14.61
C PRO A 130 -5.48 15.07 14.76
N GLN A 131 -6.68 15.17 14.19
CA GLN A 131 -7.60 16.25 14.53
C GLN A 131 -8.09 16.02 15.96
N CYS A 132 -7.47 16.70 16.92
CA CYS A 132 -7.94 16.67 18.30
C CYS A 132 -8.99 17.76 18.55
N ASP A 133 -10.15 17.33 19.03
CA ASP A 133 -11.06 18.17 19.81
C ASP A 133 -10.90 17.72 21.28
N PRO A 134 -10.43 18.60 22.19
CA PRO A 134 -10.26 18.28 23.61
C PRO A 134 -11.52 17.75 24.30
N ALA A 135 -12.72 18.02 23.75
CA ALA A 135 -14.00 17.50 24.27
C ALA A 135 -14.39 16.10 23.73
N SER A 136 -13.62 15.55 22.77
CA SER A 136 -13.98 14.39 21.94
C SER A 136 -12.81 13.42 21.67
N GLU A 137 -11.73 13.50 22.47
CA GLU A 137 -10.48 12.74 22.27
C GLU A 137 -10.68 11.21 22.23
N THR A 138 -11.76 10.71 22.82
CA THR A 138 -12.14 9.29 22.84
C THR A 138 -13.42 8.96 22.08
N LYS A 139 -13.94 9.88 21.25
CA LYS A 139 -15.18 9.64 20.47
C LYS A 139 -14.92 9.61 18.97
N THR A 140 -13.87 10.29 18.52
CA THR A 140 -13.53 10.40 17.10
C THR A 140 -12.05 10.24 16.87
N ALA A 141 -11.69 9.76 15.69
CA ALA A 141 -10.32 9.72 15.20
C ALA A 141 -10.24 10.21 13.75
N SER A 142 -9.05 10.59 13.29
CA SER A 142 -8.85 11.07 11.92
C SER A 142 -8.20 10.01 11.06
N ALA A 143 -8.66 9.90 9.81
CA ALA A 143 -8.12 8.94 8.87
C ALA A 143 -8.06 9.50 7.44
N PHE A 144 -7.08 9.02 6.68
CA PHE A 144 -6.96 9.27 5.25
C PHE A 144 -7.25 7.99 4.48
N LEU A 145 -7.82 8.14 3.29
CA LEU A 145 -8.18 7.03 2.40
C LEU A 145 -7.50 7.18 1.05
N PHE A 146 -6.74 6.15 0.68
CA PHE A 146 -6.10 6.02 -0.62
C PHE A 146 -6.53 4.72 -1.31
N PRO A 147 -6.62 4.67 -2.65
CA PRO A 147 -6.33 5.73 -3.62
C PRO A 147 -7.51 6.68 -3.86
N SER A 148 -8.50 6.78 -2.97
CA SER A 148 -9.63 7.70 -3.13
C SER A 148 -9.31 9.17 -2.79
N PHE A 149 -8.10 9.45 -2.31
CA PHE A 149 -7.62 10.78 -1.92
C PHE A 149 -8.60 11.55 -1.02
N ARG A 150 -8.99 10.96 0.11
CA ARG A 150 -9.88 11.63 1.08
C ARG A 150 -9.25 11.72 2.46
N TYR A 151 -9.50 12.84 3.13
CA TYR A 151 -9.24 13.03 4.55
C TYR A 151 -10.57 13.11 5.30
N ILE A 152 -10.73 12.29 6.33
CA ILE A 152 -11.89 12.27 7.21
C ILE A 152 -11.38 12.66 8.61
N PRO A 153 -11.54 13.92 9.03
CA PRO A 153 -11.01 14.40 10.30
C PRO A 153 -11.73 13.78 11.51
N LYS A 154 -13.00 13.41 11.35
CA LYS A 154 -13.85 12.88 12.42
C LYS A 154 -14.53 11.58 12.00
N VAL A 155 -13.87 10.46 12.25
CA VAL A 155 -14.45 9.11 12.16
C VAL A 155 -14.97 8.73 13.54
N PRO A 156 -16.29 8.51 13.73
CA PRO A 156 -16.82 8.02 15.01
C PRO A 156 -16.34 6.60 15.29
N ILE A 157 -15.95 6.34 16.54
CA ILE A 157 -15.28 5.08 16.93
C ILE A 157 -16.17 4.12 17.72
N ASP A 158 -17.44 4.48 17.94
CA ASP A 158 -18.47 3.56 18.42
C ASP A 158 -18.84 2.51 17.35
N GLU A 159 -19.52 1.44 17.75
CA GLU A 159 -19.83 0.31 16.87
C GLU A 159 -20.63 0.72 15.62
N ASP A 160 -21.67 1.54 15.80
CA ASP A 160 -22.51 2.03 14.69
C ASP A 160 -21.73 2.98 13.78
N GLY A 161 -20.88 3.83 14.36
CA GLY A 161 -19.97 4.73 13.67
C GLY A 161 -18.98 4.00 12.76
N LEU A 162 -18.32 2.97 13.29
CA LEU A 162 -17.37 2.13 12.55
C LEU A 162 -18.05 1.34 11.44
N GLU A 163 -19.24 0.79 11.70
CA GLU A 163 -20.03 0.09 10.68
C GLU A 163 -20.48 1.05 9.57
N ARG A 164 -20.93 2.25 9.93
CA ARG A 164 -21.30 3.30 8.97
C ARG A 164 -20.11 3.74 8.13
N PHE A 165 -18.95 3.98 8.73
CA PHE A 165 -17.71 4.32 8.03
C PHE A 165 -17.29 3.22 7.05
N THR A 166 -17.33 1.96 7.49
CA THR A 166 -16.98 0.80 6.67
C THR A 166 -17.89 0.71 5.44
N LYS A 167 -19.20 0.82 5.61
CA LYS A 167 -20.17 0.82 4.50
C LYS A 167 -20.03 2.02 3.58
N ALA A 168 -19.74 3.20 4.13
CA ALA A 168 -19.63 4.44 3.36
C ALA A 168 -18.39 4.48 2.46
N PHE A 169 -17.27 3.92 2.91
CA PHE A 169 -15.97 4.12 2.27
C PHE A 169 -15.21 2.84 1.92
N LEU A 170 -15.25 1.78 2.74
CA LEU A 170 -14.29 0.68 2.65
C LEU A 170 -14.77 -0.52 1.82
N LEU A 171 -16.08 -0.75 1.77
CA LEU A 171 -16.66 -1.78 0.92
C LEU A 171 -16.42 -1.47 -0.57
N PRO A 172 -16.41 -2.47 -1.47
CA PRO A 172 -16.27 -2.24 -2.90
C PRO A 172 -17.54 -1.63 -3.51
N LEU A 173 -17.41 -0.85 -4.59
CA LEU A 173 -18.56 -0.38 -5.37
C LEU A 173 -19.26 -1.56 -6.07
N GLU A 174 -18.46 -2.44 -6.67
CA GLU A 174 -18.91 -3.65 -7.33
C GLU A 174 -18.30 -4.88 -6.69
N VAL A 175 -19.13 -5.89 -6.45
CA VAL A 175 -18.70 -7.14 -5.82
C VAL A 175 -17.95 -7.99 -6.85
N HIS A 176 -16.83 -8.60 -6.43
CA HIS A 176 -16.04 -9.47 -7.29
C HIS A 176 -16.87 -10.64 -7.83
N GLN A 177 -16.63 -11.03 -9.09
CA GLN A 177 -17.39 -12.09 -9.80
C GLN A 177 -17.38 -13.45 -9.10
N ALA A 178 -16.34 -13.73 -8.30
CA ALA A 178 -16.26 -14.94 -7.47
C ALA A 178 -17.44 -15.10 -6.50
N HIS A 179 -18.09 -13.99 -6.12
CA HIS A 179 -19.26 -13.99 -5.24
C HIS A 179 -20.58 -14.24 -5.98
N ASN A 180 -20.58 -14.50 -7.28
CA ASN A 180 -21.80 -14.80 -8.05
C ASN A 180 -22.55 -16.05 -7.54
N ILE A 181 -21.88 -16.91 -6.77
CA ILE A 181 -22.49 -18.04 -6.08
C ILE A 181 -23.40 -17.63 -4.89
N LEU A 182 -23.28 -16.39 -4.41
CA LEU A 182 -24.05 -15.88 -3.28
C LEU A 182 -25.41 -15.31 -3.74
N PRO A 183 -26.46 -15.43 -2.92
CA PRO A 183 -27.75 -14.75 -3.16
C PRO A 183 -27.59 -13.25 -3.40
N ALA A 184 -28.51 -12.65 -4.17
CA ALA A 184 -28.45 -11.23 -4.53
C ALA A 184 -28.43 -10.33 -3.29
N GLU A 185 -29.24 -10.65 -2.28
CA GLU A 185 -29.33 -9.90 -1.03
C GLU A 185 -27.99 -9.87 -0.29
N LYS A 186 -27.26 -11.00 -0.30
CA LYS A 186 -25.92 -11.08 0.31
C LYS A 186 -24.90 -10.26 -0.47
N ARG A 187 -24.99 -10.22 -1.79
CA ARG A 187 -24.10 -9.39 -2.62
C ARG A 187 -24.38 -7.90 -2.39
N GLU A 188 -25.63 -7.50 -2.26
CA GLU A 188 -25.98 -6.09 -2.03
C GLU A 188 -25.50 -5.56 -0.68
N VAL A 189 -25.51 -6.37 0.39
CA VAL A 189 -24.95 -5.93 1.69
C VAL A 189 -23.42 -5.81 1.69
N MET A 190 -22.73 -6.40 0.71
CA MET A 190 -21.28 -6.31 0.55
C MET A 190 -20.86 -5.07 -0.26
N LYS A 191 -21.81 -4.32 -0.82
CA LYS A 191 -21.52 -3.12 -1.61
C LYS A 191 -21.39 -1.88 -0.75
N ARG A 192 -20.55 -0.95 -1.21
CA ARG A 192 -20.45 0.41 -0.67
C ARG A 192 -21.77 1.14 -0.82
N LYS A 193 -22.12 1.88 0.23
CA LYS A 193 -23.29 2.77 0.29
C LYS A 193 -22.82 4.21 0.26
N THR A 194 -22.69 4.78 -0.93
CA THR A 194 -22.15 6.13 -1.13
C THR A 194 -23.02 7.22 -0.47
N GLU A 195 -24.32 6.98 -0.33
CA GLU A 195 -25.25 7.85 0.38
C GLU A 195 -24.88 8.04 1.86
N LEU A 196 -24.22 7.05 2.50
CA LEU A 196 -23.76 7.17 3.89
C LEU A 196 -22.58 8.13 4.06
N GLN A 197 -21.91 8.52 2.97
CA GLN A 197 -20.83 9.51 3.04
C GLN A 197 -21.33 10.88 3.51
N LEU A 198 -22.62 11.19 3.31
CA LEU A 198 -23.27 12.40 3.82
C LEU A 198 -23.24 12.49 5.36
N SER A 199 -23.03 11.36 6.06
CA SER A 199 -22.84 11.34 7.51
C SER A 199 -21.45 11.82 7.95
N PHE A 200 -20.57 12.16 7.02
CA PHE A 200 -19.20 12.64 7.26
C PHE A 200 -19.00 14.01 6.58
N PRO A 201 -19.71 15.07 7.03
CA PRO A 201 -19.72 16.37 6.36
C PRO A 201 -18.36 17.06 6.36
N ASP A 202 -17.51 16.73 7.34
CA ASP A 202 -16.15 17.28 7.44
C ASP A 202 -15.13 16.56 6.55
N ALA A 203 -15.54 15.55 5.77
CA ALA A 203 -14.65 14.83 4.87
C ALA A 203 -14.20 15.72 3.70
N VAL A 204 -12.90 15.75 3.43
CA VAL A 204 -12.26 16.60 2.42
C VAL A 204 -11.60 15.74 1.35
N GLU A 205 -11.73 16.15 0.09
CA GLU A 205 -10.97 15.58 -1.02
C GLU A 205 -9.58 16.23 -1.12
N LEU A 206 -8.54 15.41 -1.19
CA LEU A 206 -7.16 15.85 -1.36
C LEU A 206 -6.85 16.00 -2.85
N LYS A 207 -6.46 17.20 -3.27
CA LYS A 207 -6.37 17.58 -4.67
C LYS A 207 -4.96 17.89 -5.15
N HIS A 208 -4.08 18.31 -4.26
CA HIS A 208 -2.86 18.98 -4.70
C HIS A 208 -1.58 18.32 -4.18
N SER A 209 -1.61 17.81 -2.95
CA SER A 209 -0.40 17.38 -2.26
C SER A 209 -0.03 15.93 -2.56
N PRO A 210 1.14 15.67 -3.18
CA PRO A 210 1.71 14.32 -3.14
C PRO A 210 1.92 13.91 -1.69
N THR A 211 1.54 12.68 -1.38
CA THR A 211 1.66 12.12 -0.03
C THR A 211 2.63 10.94 -0.05
N ILE A 212 3.73 11.10 0.67
CA ILE A 212 4.82 10.14 0.77
C ILE A 212 4.73 9.47 2.13
N PHE A 213 4.46 8.17 2.13
CA PHE A 213 4.46 7.35 3.32
C PHE A 213 5.70 6.48 3.38
N ILE A 214 6.34 6.43 4.54
CA ILE A 214 7.60 5.70 4.74
C ILE A 214 7.41 4.76 5.92
N CYS A 215 7.66 3.46 5.73
CA CYS A 215 7.52 2.50 6.81
C CYS A 215 8.59 2.75 7.90
N GLY A 216 8.17 3.29 9.05
CA GLY A 216 9.02 3.61 10.21
C GLY A 216 8.83 2.68 11.41
N HIS A 217 8.07 1.59 11.27
CA HIS A 217 7.63 0.73 12.38
C HIS A 217 8.77 -0.08 13.02
N GLY A 218 9.46 0.51 14.00
CA GLY A 218 10.66 -0.02 14.64
C GLY A 218 10.40 -1.21 15.56
N ASN A 219 9.37 -1.13 16.40
CA ASN A 219 8.95 -2.24 17.27
C ASN A 219 8.46 -3.47 16.48
N ARG A 220 8.12 -3.31 15.19
CA ARG A 220 7.80 -4.43 14.30
C ARG A 220 9.03 -4.97 13.59
N ASP A 221 9.89 -4.09 13.10
CA ASP A 221 11.15 -4.46 12.47
C ASP A 221 12.17 -3.32 12.60
N ARG A 222 13.34 -3.65 13.20
CA ARG A 222 14.43 -2.70 13.44
C ARG A 222 14.91 -2.01 12.16
N ARG A 223 14.91 -2.68 11.01
CA ARG A 223 15.37 -2.09 9.74
C ARG A 223 14.47 -0.93 9.33
N CYS A 224 13.16 -1.10 9.47
CA CYS A 224 12.20 -0.02 9.21
C CYS A 224 12.31 1.11 10.24
N GLY A 225 12.51 0.79 11.52
CA GLY A 225 12.71 1.81 12.55
C GLY A 225 13.95 2.67 12.34
N ILE A 226 15.03 2.11 11.78
CA ILE A 226 16.25 2.85 11.43
C ILE A 226 16.08 3.63 10.13
N MET A 227 15.57 2.98 9.07
CA MET A 227 15.47 3.58 7.74
C MET A 227 14.39 4.67 7.65
N GLY A 228 13.28 4.52 8.36
CA GLY A 228 12.12 5.39 8.24
C GLY A 228 12.44 6.87 8.48
N PRO A 229 12.95 7.25 9.66
CA PRO A 229 13.29 8.64 9.98
C PRO A 229 14.37 9.23 9.05
N LEU A 230 15.35 8.42 8.63
CA LEU A 230 16.40 8.86 7.69
C LEU A 230 15.82 9.23 6.33
N LEU A 231 14.96 8.37 5.78
CA LEU A 231 14.28 8.64 4.53
C LEU A 231 13.31 9.80 4.66
N GLN A 232 12.57 9.93 5.77
CA GLN A 232 11.67 11.05 6.00
C GLN A 232 12.40 12.39 5.97
N ALA A 233 13.53 12.49 6.67
CA ALA A 233 14.36 13.69 6.67
C ALA A 233 14.86 14.03 5.25
N GLU A 234 15.33 13.02 4.51
CA GLU A 234 15.87 13.22 3.17
C GLU A 234 14.78 13.61 2.15
N PHE A 235 13.59 12.98 2.21
CA PHE A 235 12.45 13.35 1.36
C PHE A 235 12.03 14.79 1.63
N ARG A 236 11.94 15.20 2.91
CA ARG A 236 11.61 16.59 3.27
C ARG A 236 12.64 17.56 2.71
N ARG A 237 13.93 17.28 2.87
CA ARG A 237 15.03 18.11 2.36
C ARG A 237 14.97 18.29 0.84
N VAL A 238 14.84 17.18 0.10
CA VAL A 238 14.78 17.20 -1.37
C VAL A 238 13.52 17.91 -1.87
N LEU A 239 12.36 17.61 -1.29
CA LEU A 239 11.09 18.26 -1.67
C LEU A 239 11.13 19.78 -1.43
N GLN A 240 11.71 20.22 -0.31
CA GLN A 240 11.93 21.64 -0.05
C GLN A 240 12.82 22.30 -1.09
N HIS A 241 13.91 21.63 -1.49
CA HIS A 241 14.79 22.11 -2.56
C HIS A 241 14.06 22.23 -3.91
N GLU A 242 13.12 21.32 -4.19
CA GLU A 242 12.26 21.37 -5.39
C GLU A 242 11.05 22.33 -5.23
N GLY A 243 11.01 23.12 -4.16
CA GLY A 243 10.03 24.19 -3.95
C GLY A 243 8.71 23.75 -3.31
N PHE A 244 8.66 22.58 -2.67
CA PHE A 244 7.51 22.15 -1.88
C PHE A 244 7.63 22.59 -0.43
N SER A 245 6.52 23.07 0.13
CA SER A 245 6.35 23.14 1.58
C SER A 245 6.07 21.75 2.16
N VAL A 246 6.61 21.45 3.34
CA VAL A 246 6.44 20.15 4.04
C VAL A 246 5.96 20.35 5.49
N SER A 247 5.13 21.37 5.71
CA SER A 247 4.58 21.68 7.04
C SER A 247 3.64 20.59 7.53
N VAL A 248 3.61 20.36 8.85
CA VAL A 248 2.72 19.39 9.50
C VAL A 248 1.30 19.94 9.74
N ASP A 249 1.11 21.25 9.70
CA ASP A 249 -0.17 21.90 9.99
C ASP A 249 -1.13 21.93 8.78
N LYS A 250 -0.62 21.54 7.61
CA LYS A 250 -1.35 21.55 6.34
C LYS A 250 -1.47 20.11 5.85
N VAL A 251 -2.68 19.71 5.48
CA VAL A 251 -2.95 18.36 4.94
C VAL A 251 -2.99 18.33 3.41
N ASP A 252 -3.30 19.47 2.78
CA ASP A 252 -3.34 19.61 1.32
C ASP A 252 -3.10 21.05 0.87
N GLY A 253 -2.48 21.21 -0.29
CA GLY A 253 -2.51 22.46 -1.06
C GLY A 253 -1.43 22.55 -2.14
N MET A 254 -1.50 23.61 -2.93
CA MET A 254 -0.53 23.84 -4.01
C MET A 254 0.89 23.93 -3.47
N ARG A 255 1.84 23.29 -4.16
CA ARG A 255 3.27 23.24 -3.78
C ARG A 255 3.47 22.81 -2.32
N HIS A 256 2.67 21.85 -1.86
CA HIS A 256 2.80 21.24 -0.55
C HIS A 256 2.90 19.73 -0.71
N ALA A 257 3.77 19.07 0.04
CA ALA A 257 3.92 17.63 0.06
C ALA A 257 3.86 17.11 1.50
N ASN A 258 3.15 16.00 1.69
CA ASN A 258 3.09 15.30 2.98
C ASN A 258 4.20 14.24 3.02
N VAL A 259 4.98 14.18 4.10
CA VAL A 259 6.04 13.18 4.27
C VAL A 259 5.93 12.56 5.66
N GLU A 260 5.27 11.42 5.73
CA GLU A 260 4.84 10.81 6.99
C GLU A 260 5.40 9.40 7.17
N LEU A 261 5.72 9.07 8.42
CA LEU A 261 6.01 7.70 8.82
C LEU A 261 4.70 6.94 8.93
N ILE A 262 4.73 5.66 8.56
CA ILE A 262 3.60 4.74 8.72
C ILE A 262 4.02 3.43 9.38
N SER A 263 3.02 2.78 9.97
CA SER A 263 3.16 1.43 10.49
C SER A 263 3.43 0.42 9.37
N HIS A 264 3.86 -0.76 9.77
CA HIS A 264 4.25 -1.86 8.87
C HIS A 264 3.24 -2.16 7.76
N ILE A 265 3.75 -2.22 6.51
CA ILE A 265 2.98 -2.50 5.27
C ILE A 265 3.39 -3.82 4.59
N GLY A 266 4.16 -4.67 5.27
CA GLY A 266 4.76 -5.87 4.67
C GLY A 266 6.03 -5.58 3.89
N GLY A 267 6.87 -6.62 3.75
CA GLY A 267 8.15 -6.51 3.02
C GLY A 267 9.27 -5.85 3.81
N HIS A 268 9.35 -6.05 5.14
CA HIS A 268 10.45 -5.51 5.94
C HIS A 268 11.85 -6.01 5.51
N LYS A 269 11.92 -7.12 4.78
CA LYS A 269 13.17 -7.64 4.19
C LYS A 269 13.70 -6.73 3.08
N TYR A 270 12.84 -5.90 2.51
CA TYR A 270 13.15 -4.87 1.51
C TYR A 270 13.12 -3.47 2.15
N ALA A 271 13.64 -3.32 3.37
CA ALA A 271 13.56 -2.07 4.13
C ALA A 271 13.96 -0.84 3.32
N GLY A 272 13.41 0.31 3.67
CA GLY A 272 13.27 1.44 2.75
C GLY A 272 11.98 1.32 1.93
N ASN A 273 10.89 0.90 2.59
CA ASN A 273 9.57 0.80 1.97
C ASN A 273 8.89 2.18 1.96
N VAL A 274 8.53 2.64 0.77
CA VAL A 274 7.92 3.95 0.53
C VAL A 274 6.68 3.79 -0.33
N ILE A 275 5.60 4.50 -0.01
CA ILE A 275 4.41 4.62 -0.85
C ILE A 275 4.26 6.08 -1.25
N ILE A 276 4.09 6.36 -2.53
CA ILE A 276 3.85 7.71 -3.04
C ILE A 276 2.47 7.75 -3.67
N TYR A 277 1.55 8.49 -3.06
CA TYR A 277 0.22 8.76 -3.61
C TYR A 277 0.19 10.14 -4.27
N LEU A 278 -0.30 10.17 -5.51
CA LEU A 278 -0.37 11.37 -6.35
C LEU A 278 -1.84 11.70 -6.66
N PRO A 279 -2.40 12.80 -6.12
CA PRO A 279 -3.80 13.15 -6.31
C PRO A 279 -4.23 13.20 -7.79
N SER A 280 -5.49 12.90 -8.06
CA SER A 280 -6.04 12.86 -9.43
C SER A 280 -5.97 14.21 -10.16
N SER A 281 -5.98 15.32 -9.42
CA SER A 281 -5.86 16.68 -9.95
C SER A 281 -4.43 17.24 -9.90
N ILE A 282 -3.41 16.41 -9.63
CA ILE A 282 -2.02 16.87 -9.67
C ILE A 282 -1.57 17.07 -11.12
N ASN A 283 -0.97 18.23 -11.38
CA ASN A 283 -0.38 18.55 -12.68
C ASN A 283 1.13 18.29 -12.64
N SER A 284 1.69 17.95 -13.80
CA SER A 284 3.13 17.92 -14.01
C SER A 284 3.72 19.33 -14.01
N ALA A 285 5.05 19.42 -14.02
CA ALA A 285 5.77 20.69 -14.14
C ALA A 285 5.44 21.48 -15.43
N SER A 286 4.82 20.86 -16.43
CA SER A 286 4.41 21.49 -17.69
C SER A 286 2.92 21.82 -17.76
N ASP A 287 2.22 21.86 -16.61
CA ASP A 287 0.76 22.06 -16.50
C ASP A 287 -0.09 21.05 -17.28
N LEU A 288 0.49 19.89 -17.61
CA LEU A 288 -0.22 18.76 -18.20
C LEU A 288 -0.68 17.80 -17.09
N PRO A 289 -1.70 16.97 -17.33
CA PRO A 289 -2.08 15.92 -16.39
C PRO A 289 -0.87 15.06 -16.03
N HIS A 290 -0.62 14.87 -14.73
CA HIS A 290 0.51 14.08 -14.30
C HIS A 290 0.31 12.60 -14.73
N PRO A 291 1.30 11.92 -15.36
CA PRO A 291 1.13 10.54 -15.85
C PRO A 291 0.75 9.50 -14.78
N LEU A 292 1.01 9.85 -13.52
CA LEU A 292 0.67 9.04 -12.34
C LEU A 292 -0.45 9.67 -11.48
N ALA A 293 -1.20 10.64 -12.00
CA ALA A 293 -2.35 11.22 -11.31
C ALA A 293 -3.35 10.11 -10.94
N GLY A 294 -3.84 10.13 -9.70
CA GLY A 294 -4.77 9.14 -9.15
C GLY A 294 -4.10 7.82 -8.73
N LYS A 295 -2.77 7.73 -8.80
CA LYS A 295 -2.03 6.48 -8.56
C LYS A 295 -1.24 6.51 -7.26
N GLY A 296 -1.07 5.32 -6.68
CA GLY A 296 -0.14 5.01 -5.61
C GLY A 296 1.00 4.15 -6.14
N VAL A 297 2.24 4.49 -5.80
CA VAL A 297 3.44 3.77 -6.23
C VAL A 297 4.19 3.25 -5.01
N TRP A 298 4.46 1.95 -4.95
CA TRP A 298 5.21 1.33 -3.88
C TRP A 298 6.65 1.09 -4.29
N TYR A 299 7.57 1.52 -3.45
CA TYR A 299 9.00 1.26 -3.53
C TYR A 299 9.49 0.45 -2.33
N GLY A 300 10.55 -0.33 -2.55
CA GLY A 300 11.35 -0.98 -1.50
C GLY A 300 12.82 -0.75 -1.76
N ARG A 301 13.69 -1.08 -0.79
CA ARG A 301 15.15 -0.88 -0.88
C ARG A 301 15.55 0.58 -1.11
N VAL A 302 14.68 1.53 -0.77
CA VAL A 302 15.01 2.95 -0.90
C VAL A 302 16.08 3.30 0.13
N GLU A 303 17.16 3.90 -0.34
CA GLU A 303 18.25 4.45 0.47
C GLU A 303 18.21 5.98 0.33
N PRO A 304 18.86 6.75 1.23
CA PRO A 304 18.88 8.20 1.12
C PRO A 304 19.37 8.70 -0.25
N LYS A 305 20.36 8.05 -0.87
CA LYS A 305 20.88 8.39 -2.20
C LYS A 305 19.83 8.29 -3.32
N HIS A 306 18.81 7.44 -3.15
CA HIS A 306 17.76 7.24 -4.15
C HIS A 306 16.65 8.29 -4.07
N VAL A 307 16.55 9.02 -2.96
CA VAL A 307 15.43 9.95 -2.71
C VAL A 307 15.37 11.06 -3.75
N GLU A 308 16.51 11.66 -4.11
CA GLU A 308 16.56 12.70 -5.13
C GLU A 308 16.05 12.19 -6.49
N GLY A 309 16.50 11.01 -6.90
CA GLY A 309 16.04 10.35 -8.13
C GLY A 309 14.55 10.07 -8.11
N ILE A 310 14.02 9.54 -7.00
CA ILE A 310 12.59 9.24 -6.85
C ILE A 310 11.73 10.52 -6.91
N VAL A 311 12.13 11.60 -6.23
CA VAL A 311 11.39 12.88 -6.29
C VAL A 311 11.37 13.38 -7.73
N LYS A 312 12.52 13.46 -8.40
CA LYS A 312 12.64 13.98 -9.77
C LYS A 312 11.90 13.11 -10.79
N GLU A 313 12.00 11.80 -10.69
CA GLU A 313 11.43 10.89 -11.68
C GLU A 313 9.95 10.64 -11.41
N THR A 314 9.56 10.31 -10.19
CA THR A 314 8.18 9.90 -9.87
C THR A 314 7.27 11.08 -9.56
N ILE A 315 7.69 12.00 -8.70
CA ILE A 315 6.82 13.09 -8.23
C ILE A 315 6.74 14.23 -9.26
N LEU A 316 7.85 14.56 -9.93
CA LEU A 316 7.87 15.68 -10.88
C LEU A 316 7.56 15.26 -12.33
N LYS A 317 8.07 14.11 -12.77
CA LYS A 317 8.01 13.67 -14.17
C LYS A 317 7.01 12.53 -14.43
N GLY A 318 6.41 11.95 -13.39
CA GLY A 318 5.47 10.84 -13.52
C GLY A 318 6.05 9.55 -14.09
N ARG A 319 7.33 9.27 -13.82
CA ARG A 319 8.01 8.02 -14.19
C ARG A 319 8.28 7.16 -12.97
N VAL A 320 7.91 5.89 -13.05
CA VAL A 320 8.19 4.90 -12.03
C VAL A 320 9.65 4.44 -12.14
N VAL A 321 10.35 4.34 -11.02
CA VAL A 321 11.73 3.84 -10.96
C VAL A 321 11.72 2.31 -10.83
N ARG A 322 12.05 1.60 -11.92
CA ARG A 322 11.79 0.16 -12.05
C ARG A 322 12.49 -0.71 -11.01
N ASP A 323 13.76 -0.44 -10.75
CA ASP A 323 14.64 -1.23 -9.86
C ASP A 323 14.19 -1.23 -8.38
N HIS A 324 13.39 -0.24 -7.98
CA HIS A 324 12.82 -0.13 -6.63
C HIS A 324 11.34 -0.51 -6.58
N PHE A 325 10.68 -0.67 -7.72
CA PHE A 325 9.22 -0.79 -7.81
C PHE A 325 8.70 -2.12 -7.25
N ARG A 326 7.76 -2.04 -6.30
CA ARG A 326 7.09 -3.20 -5.69
C ARG A 326 5.70 -3.48 -6.25
N GLY A 327 5.08 -2.48 -6.85
CA GLY A 327 3.69 -2.49 -7.30
C GLY A 327 3.07 -1.11 -7.17
N GLY A 328 1.84 -0.95 -7.63
CA GLY A 328 1.08 0.27 -7.41
C GLY A 328 -0.41 0.04 -7.36
N THR A 329 -1.16 1.09 -7.06
CA THR A 329 -2.61 1.06 -6.93
C THR A 329 -3.23 2.21 -7.69
N GLU A 330 -4.40 1.99 -8.27
CA GLU A 330 -5.29 3.01 -8.80
C GLU A 330 -6.73 2.59 -8.48
N GLU A 331 -7.71 3.47 -8.73
CA GLU A 331 -9.11 3.16 -8.43
C GLU A 331 -9.62 1.91 -9.16
N ALA A 332 -9.09 1.64 -10.36
CA ALA A 332 -9.43 0.46 -11.17
C ALA A 332 -8.69 -0.83 -10.78
N GLY A 333 -7.69 -0.77 -9.88
CA GLY A 333 -7.00 -1.97 -9.39
C GLY A 333 -5.50 -1.80 -9.13
N ILE A 334 -4.75 -2.87 -9.40
CA ILE A 334 -3.34 -2.99 -9.05
C ILE A 334 -2.45 -2.84 -10.28
N LEU A 335 -1.42 -2.03 -10.15
CA LEU A 335 -0.39 -1.76 -11.14
C LEU A 335 0.81 -2.71 -10.96
N ARG A 336 1.29 -3.29 -12.06
CA ARG A 336 2.47 -4.17 -12.12
C ARG A 336 3.26 -3.90 -13.40
N LEU A 337 4.56 -4.25 -13.39
CA LEU A 337 5.44 -4.20 -14.56
C LEU A 337 5.46 -5.53 -15.31
#